data_AF-A0AAD5G4P1-F1
#
_entry.id   AF-A0AAD5G4P1-F1
#
_cell.length_a   1.000
_cell.length_b   1.000
_cell.length_c   1.000
_cell.angle_alpha   90.00
_cell.angle_beta   90.00
_cell.angle_gamma   90.00
#
_symmetry.space_group_name_H-M   'P 1'
#
loop_
_entity.id
_entity.type
_entity.pdbx_description
1 polymer ?
#
loop_
_entity_poly.entity_id
_entity_poly.type
_entity_poly.pdbx_seq_one_letter_code
_entity_poly.pdbx_strand_id
1 'polypeptide(L)'
;MRASSATSLYLLLSFLLSSLLLHRPTFAAKRSYVVYLGAHSHGYDVTQTDFDRVKDTHYEFLGSCLGSKDKAKDAIFYSYTRHINGFAAMLEDEEAAHLAKHPEVVSVFLNKGRKLHTTRSWDFMGLEDSGVIRSSSIWKKARFGENTIIGNLDT
;
A
#
# COMPACT_ATOMS: atom_id res chain seq x y z
N MET A 1 -63.05 -14.68 0.79
CA MET A 1 -61.81 -14.72 -0.01
C MET A 1 -61.04 -13.39 -0.11
N ARG A 2 -61.52 -12.24 0.41
CA ARG A 2 -60.83 -10.93 0.29
C ARG A 2 -59.75 -10.61 1.36
N ALA A 3 -59.83 -11.23 2.54
CA ALA A 3 -58.93 -10.89 3.66
C ALA A 3 -57.47 -11.34 3.47
N SER A 4 -57.23 -12.40 2.68
CA SER A 4 -55.89 -12.98 2.49
C SER A 4 -54.94 -12.12 1.65
N SER A 5 -55.48 -11.22 0.83
CA SER A 5 -54.67 -10.34 -0.04
C SER A 5 -54.08 -9.17 0.76
N ALA A 6 -54.85 -8.60 1.69
CA ALA A 6 -54.39 -7.48 2.51
C ALA A 6 -53.29 -7.91 3.48
N THR A 7 -53.44 -9.06 4.13
CA THR A 7 -52.40 -9.63 5.02
C THR A 7 -51.11 -9.93 4.28
N SER A 8 -51.20 -10.48 3.06
CA SER A 8 -50.03 -10.70 2.22
C SER A 8 -49.31 -9.39 1.87
N LEU A 9 -50.05 -8.32 1.59
CA LEU A 9 -49.48 -7.01 1.29
C LEU A 9 -48.76 -6.40 2.51
N TYR A 10 -49.36 -6.50 3.70
CA TYR A 10 -48.73 -6.03 4.94
C TYR A 10 -47.43 -6.78 5.27
N LEU A 11 -47.41 -8.11 5.07
CA LEU A 11 -46.20 -8.91 5.28
C LEU A 11 -45.11 -8.56 4.29
N LEU A 12 -45.47 -8.28 3.03
CA LEU A 12 -44.51 -7.92 1.99
C LEU A 12 -43.95 -6.50 2.23
N LEU A 13 -44.79 -5.57 2.68
CA LEU A 13 -44.37 -4.22 3.07
C LEU A 13 -43.49 -4.23 4.32
N SER A 14 -43.81 -5.05 5.33
CA SER A 14 -42.98 -5.18 6.53
C SER A 14 -41.64 -5.84 6.22
N PHE A 15 -41.60 -6.81 5.31
CA PHE A 15 -40.38 -7.44 4.81
C PHE A 15 -39.51 -6.43 4.04
N LEU A 16 -40.10 -5.64 3.15
CA LEU A 16 -39.39 -4.57 2.45
C LEU A 16 -38.84 -3.52 3.42
N LEU A 17 -39.65 -3.05 4.37
CA LEU A 17 -39.24 -2.04 5.34
C LEU A 17 -38.13 -2.55 6.26
N SER A 18 -38.23 -3.80 6.73
CA SER A 18 -37.17 -4.43 7.52
C SER A 18 -35.89 -4.63 6.69
N SER A 19 -35.99 -5.03 5.43
CA SER A 19 -34.83 -5.13 4.53
C SER A 19 -34.14 -3.79 4.27
N LEU A 20 -34.89 -2.69 4.19
CA LEU A 20 -34.36 -1.32 4.09
C LEU A 20 -33.68 -0.88 5.40
N LEU A 21 -34.23 -1.25 6.56
CA LEU A 21 -33.66 -0.97 7.87
C LEU A 21 -32.41 -1.85 8.19
N LEU A 22 -32.31 -3.03 7.59
CA LEU A 22 -31.18 -3.96 7.72
C LEU A 22 -30.03 -3.65 6.75
N HIS A 23 -30.27 -2.87 5.70
CA HIS A 23 -29.19 -2.32 4.89
C HIS A 23 -28.39 -1.34 5.73
N ARG A 24 -27.25 -1.82 6.26
CA ARG A 24 -26.22 -0.91 6.73
C ARG A 24 -25.75 -0.10 5.53
N PRO A 25 -25.66 1.25 5.62
CA PRO A 25 -24.94 2.00 4.61
C PRO A 25 -23.55 1.39 4.53
N THR A 26 -23.21 0.80 3.39
CA THR A 26 -21.84 0.38 3.11
C THR A 26 -21.09 1.69 2.89
N PHE A 27 -20.61 2.28 3.99
CA PHE A 27 -19.64 3.34 3.86
C PHE A 27 -18.44 2.70 3.18
N ALA A 28 -18.02 3.24 2.04
CA ALA A 28 -16.82 2.79 1.37
C ALA A 28 -15.64 3.07 2.32
N ALA A 29 -15.29 2.04 3.09
CA ALA A 29 -14.33 2.19 4.17
C ALA A 29 -12.94 2.31 3.54
N LYS A 30 -12.33 3.48 3.64
CA LYS A 30 -10.97 3.68 3.16
C LYS A 30 -10.01 2.77 3.91
N ARG A 31 -9.14 2.11 3.16
CA ARG A 31 -8.06 1.27 3.69
C ARG A 31 -6.73 1.75 3.14
N SER A 32 -5.66 1.35 3.82
CA SER A 32 -4.31 1.67 3.40
C SER A 32 -3.87 0.72 2.28
N TYR A 33 -3.57 1.27 1.11
CA TYR A 33 -3.09 0.54 -0.06
C TYR A 33 -1.71 1.03 -0.47
N VAL A 34 -0.91 0.15 -1.05
CA VAL A 34 0.34 0.47 -1.75
C VAL A 34 0.08 0.35 -3.25
N VAL A 35 0.37 1.42 -3.99
CA VAL A 35 0.36 1.46 -5.45
C VAL A 35 1.80 1.43 -5.92
N TYR A 36 2.18 0.37 -6.63
CA TYR A 36 3.52 0.17 -7.16
C TYR A 36 3.56 0.48 -8.66
N LEU A 37 4.42 1.40 -9.05
CA LEU A 37 4.60 1.93 -10.41
C LEU A 37 5.90 1.44 -11.07
N GLY A 38 6.63 0.52 -10.44
CA GLY A 38 7.89 -0.01 -10.97
C GLY A 38 9.13 0.66 -10.36
N ALA A 39 10.18 0.77 -11.14
CA ALA A 39 11.43 1.43 -10.75
C ALA A 39 11.52 2.84 -11.34
N HIS A 40 12.22 3.73 -10.65
CA HIS A 40 12.56 5.03 -11.21
C HIS A 40 13.65 4.92 -12.27
N SER A 41 13.59 5.76 -13.29
CA SER A 41 14.61 5.86 -14.33
C SER A 41 15.71 6.88 -14.00
N HIS A 42 15.67 7.51 -12.83
CA HIS A 42 16.66 8.51 -12.44
C HIS A 42 18.01 7.85 -12.10
N GLY A 43 19.11 8.49 -12.50
CA GLY A 43 20.49 7.98 -12.36
C GLY A 43 21.02 8.00 -10.93
N TYR A 44 22.35 7.90 -10.77
CA TYR A 44 23.00 7.88 -9.44
C TYR A 44 23.02 9.25 -8.73
N ASP A 45 23.09 10.33 -9.50
CA ASP A 45 23.18 11.71 -8.98
C ASP A 45 21.78 12.33 -8.81
N VAL A 46 21.00 11.80 -7.87
CA VAL A 46 19.63 12.28 -7.58
C VAL A 46 19.65 13.29 -6.44
N THR A 47 19.04 14.45 -6.66
CA THR A 47 18.96 15.52 -5.65
C THR A 47 17.65 15.45 -4.86
N GLN A 48 17.54 16.23 -3.78
CA GLN A 48 16.27 16.36 -3.04
C GLN A 48 15.16 16.93 -3.93
N THR A 49 15.48 17.87 -4.80
CA THR A 49 14.52 18.46 -5.76
C THR A 49 13.97 17.42 -6.73
N ASP A 50 14.78 16.43 -7.14
CA ASP A 50 14.31 15.32 -7.97
C ASP A 50 13.30 14.45 -7.21
N PHE A 51 13.56 14.14 -5.93
CA PHE A 51 12.62 13.41 -5.10
C PHE A 51 11.32 14.18 -4.87
N ASP A 52 11.39 15.50 -4.70
CA ASP A 52 10.21 16.35 -4.56
C ASP A 52 9.39 16.37 -5.84
N ARG A 53 10.06 16.38 -7.01
CA ARG A 53 9.40 16.27 -8.32
C ARG A 53 8.69 14.92 -8.49
N VAL A 54 9.34 13.81 -8.11
CA VAL A 54 8.71 12.48 -8.13
C VAL A 54 7.49 12.44 -7.19
N LYS A 55 7.60 13.03 -6.00
CA LYS A 55 6.47 13.13 -5.09
C LYS A 55 5.31 13.91 -5.71
N ASP A 56 5.61 14.99 -6.43
CA ASP A 56 4.60 15.77 -7.14
C ASP A 56 3.93 14.96 -8.27
N THR A 57 4.70 14.17 -9.02
CA THR A 57 4.12 13.29 -10.06
C THR A 57 3.20 12.21 -9.47
N HIS A 58 3.47 11.71 -8.26
CA HIS A 58 2.52 10.82 -7.57
C HIS A 58 1.19 11.53 -7.26
N TYR A 59 1.24 12.78 -6.82
CA TYR A 59 0.02 13.57 -6.56
C TYR A 59 -0.76 13.84 -7.84
N GLU A 60 -0.07 14.17 -8.94
CA GLU A 60 -0.72 14.34 -10.25
C GLU A 60 -1.34 13.03 -10.73
N PHE A 61 -0.61 11.92 -10.62
CA PHE A 61 -1.09 10.60 -11.05
C PHE A 61 -2.36 10.19 -10.29
N LEU A 62 -2.32 10.16 -8.95
CA LEU A 62 -3.51 9.81 -8.18
C LEU A 62 -4.61 10.87 -8.36
N GLY A 63 -4.23 12.14 -8.48
CA GLY A 63 -5.17 13.24 -8.71
C GLY A 63 -5.94 13.08 -10.02
N SER A 64 -5.32 12.58 -11.08
CA SER A 64 -5.97 12.25 -12.35
C SER A 64 -7.04 11.17 -12.21
N CYS A 65 -6.85 10.24 -11.27
CA CYS A 65 -7.79 9.15 -10.97
C CYS A 65 -8.92 9.59 -10.02
N LEU A 66 -8.61 10.43 -9.03
CA LEU A 66 -9.58 10.91 -8.02
C LEU A 66 -10.29 12.22 -8.41
N GLY A 67 -9.88 12.82 -9.52
CA GLY A 67 -10.40 14.09 -10.04
C GLY A 67 -9.86 15.34 -9.35
N SER A 68 -8.88 15.25 -8.46
CA SER A 68 -8.23 16.40 -7.82
C SER A 68 -6.89 16.06 -7.19
N LYS A 69 -5.88 16.91 -7.43
CA LYS A 69 -4.56 16.84 -6.80
C LYS A 69 -4.63 17.03 -5.27
N ASP A 70 -5.56 17.84 -4.77
CA ASP A 70 -5.71 18.05 -3.33
C ASP A 70 -6.26 16.79 -2.63
N LYS A 71 -7.24 16.10 -3.25
CA LYS A 71 -7.68 14.79 -2.77
C LYS A 71 -6.54 13.77 -2.75
N ALA A 72 -5.66 13.81 -3.76
CA ALA A 72 -4.49 12.94 -3.79
C ALA A 72 -3.49 13.27 -2.67
N LYS A 73 -3.25 14.54 -2.37
CA LYS A 73 -2.41 14.98 -1.25
C LYS A 73 -2.97 14.53 0.10
N ASP A 74 -4.28 14.58 0.27
CA ASP A 74 -4.95 14.12 1.49
C ASP A 74 -4.93 12.58 1.63
N ALA A 75 -5.00 11.87 0.50
CA ALA A 75 -5.02 10.40 0.49
C ALA A 75 -3.61 9.79 0.65
N ILE A 76 -2.58 10.36 -0.01
CA ILE A 76 -1.21 9.83 0.00
C ILE A 76 -0.52 10.23 1.31
N PHE A 77 -0.27 9.24 2.16
CA PHE A 77 0.49 9.44 3.40
C PHE A 77 1.98 9.07 3.25
N TYR A 78 2.37 8.39 2.17
CA TYR A 78 3.78 8.09 1.88
C TYR A 78 4.07 8.00 0.38
N SER A 79 5.19 8.56 -0.07
CA SER A 79 5.68 8.45 -1.45
C SER A 79 7.03 7.73 -1.47
N TYR A 80 7.11 6.64 -2.24
CA TYR A 80 8.36 5.94 -2.51
C TYR A 80 9.05 6.64 -3.68
N THR A 81 10.06 7.47 -3.38
CA THR A 81 10.71 8.34 -4.38
C THR A 81 12.10 7.90 -4.79
N ARG A 82 12.64 6.85 -4.16
CA ARG A 82 14.06 6.44 -4.31
C ARG A 82 14.21 5.29 -5.31
N HIS A 83 14.34 4.05 -4.83
CA HIS A 83 14.57 2.91 -5.72
C HIS A 83 13.25 2.28 -6.21
N ILE A 84 12.19 2.46 -5.44
CA ILE A 84 10.83 2.01 -5.75
C ILE A 84 10.05 3.23 -6.19
N ASN A 85 9.31 3.12 -7.29
CA ASN A 85 8.34 4.10 -7.75
C ASN A 85 6.93 3.68 -7.30
N GLY A 86 6.23 4.60 -6.64
CA GLY A 86 4.91 4.34 -6.10
C GLY A 86 4.60 5.13 -4.84
N PHE A 87 3.44 4.86 -4.26
CA PHE A 87 2.96 5.57 -3.06
C PHE A 87 2.04 4.68 -2.23
N ALA A 88 1.87 5.05 -0.97
CA ALA A 88 0.87 4.49 -0.08
C ALA A 88 -0.21 5.52 0.21
N ALA A 89 -1.47 5.11 0.05
CA ALA A 89 -2.63 5.99 0.15
C ALA A 89 -3.81 5.35 0.87
N MET A 90 -4.67 6.17 1.46
CA MET A 90 -5.97 5.77 1.98
C MET A 90 -7.02 5.82 0.87
N LEU A 91 -7.45 4.64 0.40
CA LEU A 91 -8.32 4.48 -0.76
C LEU A 91 -9.50 3.57 -0.43
N GLU A 92 -10.62 3.79 -1.12
CA GLU A 92 -11.73 2.86 -1.19
C GLU A 92 -11.33 1.63 -2.04
N ASP A 93 -12.00 0.50 -1.82
CA ASP A 93 -11.68 -0.75 -2.51
C ASP A 93 -11.90 -0.60 -4.04
N GLU A 94 -12.89 0.21 -4.44
CA GLU A 94 -13.20 0.55 -5.83
C GLU A 94 -12.12 1.44 -6.46
N GLU A 95 -11.62 2.45 -5.74
CA GLU A 95 -10.52 3.32 -6.18
C GLU A 95 -9.24 2.49 -6.40
N ALA A 96 -8.91 1.60 -5.46
CA ALA A 96 -7.78 0.68 -5.57
C ALA A 96 -7.92 -0.30 -6.75
N ALA A 97 -9.12 -0.85 -6.96
CA ALA A 97 -9.40 -1.74 -8.09
C ALA A 97 -9.36 -1.01 -9.44
N HIS A 98 -9.73 0.27 -9.49
CA HIS A 98 -9.59 1.10 -10.68
C HIS A 98 -8.12 1.38 -10.99
N LEU A 99 -7.33 1.77 -9.99
CA LEU A 99 -5.88 2.00 -10.14
C LEU A 99 -5.17 0.73 -10.62
N ALA A 100 -5.54 -0.45 -10.13
CA ALA A 100 -4.94 -1.72 -10.53
C ALA A 100 -5.11 -2.05 -12.03
N LYS A 101 -6.04 -1.39 -12.73
CA LYS A 101 -6.27 -1.56 -14.18
C LYS A 101 -5.49 -0.54 -15.03
N HIS A 102 -4.88 0.47 -14.40
CA HIS A 102 -4.17 1.52 -15.12
C HIS A 102 -2.86 0.97 -15.71
N PRO A 103 -2.53 1.28 -16.98
CA PRO A 103 -1.37 0.69 -17.67
C PRO A 103 -0.01 1.03 -17.02
N GLU A 104 0.09 2.16 -16.33
CA GLU A 104 1.31 2.56 -15.59
C GLU A 104 1.44 1.88 -14.21
N VAL A 105 0.40 1.20 -13.73
CA VAL A 105 0.39 0.55 -12.42
C VAL A 105 0.82 -0.90 -12.56
N VAL A 106 1.92 -1.27 -11.89
CA VAL A 106 2.42 -2.64 -11.88
C VAL A 106 1.60 -3.51 -10.92
N SER A 107 1.28 -3.00 -9.72
CA SER A 107 0.43 -3.71 -8.76
C SER A 107 -0.16 -2.78 -7.71
N VAL A 108 -1.37 -3.10 -7.22
CA VAL A 108 -1.98 -2.47 -6.05
C VAL A 108 -2.27 -3.55 -5.02
N PHE A 109 -1.87 -3.33 -3.77
CA PHE A 109 -2.11 -4.29 -2.69
C PHE A 109 -2.32 -3.60 -1.35
N LEU A 110 -3.05 -4.28 -0.46
CA LEU A 110 -3.32 -3.76 0.88
C LEU A 110 -2.00 -3.60 1.65
N ASN A 111 -1.79 -2.41 2.24
CA ASN A 111 -0.67 -2.15 3.12
C ASN A 111 -0.84 -2.96 4.41
N LYS A 112 0.14 -3.80 4.73
CA LYS A 112 0.13 -4.68 5.90
C LYS A 112 1.43 -4.52 6.67
N GLY A 113 1.34 -4.14 7.94
CA GLY A 113 2.47 -4.24 8.85
C GLY A 113 2.91 -5.70 8.99
N ARG A 114 4.22 -5.95 8.99
CA ARG A 114 4.78 -7.27 9.27
C ARG A 114 5.49 -7.25 10.61
N LYS A 115 5.30 -8.31 11.40
CA LYS A 115 6.10 -8.55 12.61
C LYS A 115 7.41 -9.18 12.17
N LEU A 116 8.53 -8.57 12.54
CA LEU A 116 9.85 -9.13 12.28
C LEU A 116 10.15 -10.21 13.33
N HIS A 117 10.52 -11.43 12.93
CA HIS A 117 10.94 -12.50 13.84
C HIS A 117 12.45 -12.56 14.10
N THR A 118 13.26 -11.68 13.50
CA THR A 118 14.72 -11.69 13.70
C THR A 118 15.10 -11.26 15.11
N THR A 119 15.55 -12.20 15.94
CA THR A 119 16.19 -11.83 17.21
C THR A 119 17.70 -11.91 17.15
N ARG A 120 18.32 -12.82 16.36
CA ARG A 120 19.79 -13.00 16.32
C ARG A 120 20.36 -13.63 15.03
N SER A 121 19.67 -13.59 13.89
CA SER A 121 20.17 -14.22 12.65
C SER A 121 21.52 -13.65 12.19
N TRP A 122 21.72 -12.35 12.36
CA TRP A 122 22.98 -11.68 12.04
C TRP A 122 24.14 -12.13 12.94
N ASP A 123 23.88 -12.32 14.23
CA ASP A 123 24.85 -12.88 15.18
C ASP A 123 25.21 -14.32 14.81
N PHE A 124 24.21 -15.15 14.49
CA PHE A 124 24.42 -16.56 14.10
C PHE A 124 25.28 -16.69 12.84
N MET A 125 25.05 -15.84 11.84
CA MET A 125 25.83 -15.84 10.60
C MET A 125 27.24 -15.23 10.76
N GLY A 126 27.60 -14.74 11.95
CA GLY A 126 28.89 -14.08 12.20
C GLY A 126 29.04 -12.76 11.42
N LEU A 127 27.91 -12.14 11.07
CA LEU A 127 27.85 -10.86 10.38
C LEU A 127 28.06 -9.72 11.37
N GLU A 128 27.47 -9.82 12.54
CA GLU A 128 27.73 -8.93 13.67
C GLU A 128 27.78 -9.72 14.98
N ASP A 129 28.07 -9.04 16.08
CA ASP A 129 27.79 -9.54 17.41
C ASP A 129 27.10 -8.42 18.20
N SER A 130 25.82 -8.62 18.51
CA SER A 130 25.01 -7.68 19.28
C SER A 130 24.96 -6.28 18.66
N GLY A 131 24.82 -6.21 17.32
CA GLY A 131 24.82 -4.95 16.57
C GLY A 131 26.21 -4.38 16.24
N VAL A 132 27.29 -5.07 16.62
CA VAL A 132 28.67 -4.58 16.43
C VAL A 132 29.42 -5.40 15.35
N ILE A 133 29.89 -4.73 14.30
CA ILE A 133 30.65 -5.35 13.20
C ILE A 133 32.16 -5.39 13.54
N ARG A 134 32.62 -6.52 14.09
CA ARG A 134 34.05 -6.74 14.41
C ARG A 134 34.94 -6.84 13.17
N SER A 135 36.25 -6.60 13.31
CA SER A 135 37.24 -6.74 12.23
C SER A 135 37.24 -8.14 11.57
N SER A 136 36.96 -9.18 12.36
CA SER A 136 36.88 -10.57 11.91
C SER A 136 35.57 -10.94 11.22
N SER A 137 34.56 -10.06 11.24
CA SER A 137 33.24 -10.29 10.64
C SER A 137 33.34 -10.61 9.14
N ILE A 138 32.45 -11.48 8.68
CA ILE A 138 32.29 -11.78 7.26
C ILE A 138 31.96 -10.51 6.46
N TRP A 139 31.23 -9.54 7.02
CA TRP A 139 30.98 -8.26 6.35
C TRP A 139 32.28 -7.57 5.95
N LYS A 140 33.24 -7.43 6.87
CA LYS A 140 34.53 -6.78 6.56
C LYS A 140 35.38 -7.61 5.61
N LYS A 141 35.43 -8.94 5.81
CA LYS A 141 36.17 -9.84 4.91
C LYS A 141 35.64 -9.83 3.48
N ALA A 142 34.32 -9.71 3.32
CA ALA A 142 33.64 -9.64 2.02
C ALA A 142 33.49 -8.21 1.48
N ARG A 143 34.16 -7.21 2.07
CA ARG A 143 34.04 -5.78 1.71
C ARG A 143 32.58 -5.30 1.65
N PHE A 144 31.79 -5.71 2.64
CA PHE A 144 30.37 -5.43 2.79
C PHE A 144 29.50 -5.89 1.61
N GLY A 145 29.97 -6.90 0.86
CA GLY A 145 29.30 -7.32 -0.36
C GLY A 145 29.47 -6.28 -1.47
N GLU A 146 30.67 -5.71 -1.64
CA GLU A 146 30.96 -4.77 -2.72
C GLU A 146 30.42 -5.31 -4.07
N ASN A 147 29.60 -4.51 -4.75
CA ASN A 147 28.91 -4.85 -5.99
C ASN A 147 27.94 -6.06 -5.92
N THR A 148 27.53 -6.49 -4.72
CA THR A 148 26.60 -7.61 -4.50
C THR A 148 25.61 -7.30 -3.38
N ILE A 149 24.32 -7.37 -3.68
CA ILE A 149 23.27 -7.23 -2.66
C ILE A 149 22.81 -8.63 -2.24
N ILE A 150 22.98 -8.96 -0.95
CA ILE A 150 22.41 -10.17 -0.33
C ILE A 150 21.31 -9.73 0.63
N GLY A 151 20.06 -9.93 0.21
CA GLY A 151 18.89 -9.66 1.05
C GLY A 151 18.54 -10.90 1.89
N ASN A 152 18.52 -10.76 3.21
CA ASN A 152 17.94 -11.76 4.10
C ASN A 152 16.58 -11.24 4.58
N LEU A 153 15.50 -11.94 4.22
CA LEU A 153 14.14 -11.61 4.65
C LEU A 153 13.64 -12.67 5.61
N ASP A 154 14.06 -12.57 6.85
CA ASP A 154 13.54 -13.39 7.94
C ASP A 154 12.20 -12.80 8.38
N THR A 155 11.11 -13.44 7.98
CA THR A 155 9.77 -13.11 8.51
C THR A 155 9.62 -13.66 9.89
#